data_AF-A0A7C7TNU5-F1
#
_entry.id   AF-A0A7C7TNU5-F1
#
_cell.length_a   1.000
_cell.length_b   1.000
_cell.length_c   1.000
_cell.angle_alpha   90.00
_cell.angle_beta   90.00
_cell.angle_gamma   90.00
#
_symmetry.space_group_name_H-M   'P 1'
#
loop_
_entity.id
_entity.type
_entity.pdbx_description
1 polymer ?
#
loop_
_entity_poly.entity_id
_entity_poly.type
_entity_poly.pdbx_seq_one_letter_code
_entity_poly.pdbx_strand_id
1 'polypeptide(L)'
;MNTDPNTVRDLFASHYFVFAFLASLGTLQIAVSNSGIRGLWLTPHREMTRWLGVALIVTGIVVFFLQPMWVEGPWAAGSVQADSVTREIGIASWGELAGARNVNDIHGGLDGNKQAMWFPLGAILAFVVSALIGAVNVKTLRSLESSDENDSPTAAQTDDGLAGLVNRSIFANLPASFRNFKSDIAGVWRSGIESADHWSLFKMIFGRSSS
;
A
#
# COMPACT_ATOMS: atom_id res chain seq x y z
N MET A 1 -18.97 -14.45 -30.54
CA MET A 1 -19.67 -13.21 -30.13
C MET A 1 -18.59 -12.20 -29.85
N ASN A 2 -18.59 -11.03 -30.51
CA ASN A 2 -17.49 -10.06 -30.34
C ASN A 2 -17.61 -9.38 -28.98
N THR A 3 -16.63 -9.58 -28.11
CA THR A 3 -16.56 -8.95 -26.80
C THR A 3 -16.20 -7.47 -26.96
N ASP A 4 -16.92 -6.57 -26.31
CA ASP A 4 -16.57 -5.15 -26.31
C ASP A 4 -15.20 -4.94 -25.62
N PRO A 5 -14.20 -4.36 -26.33
CA PRO A 5 -12.87 -4.13 -25.76
C PRO A 5 -12.87 -3.27 -24.48
N ASN A 6 -13.86 -2.40 -24.31
CA ASN A 6 -13.95 -1.58 -23.10
C ASN A 6 -14.30 -2.42 -21.87
N THR A 7 -15.24 -3.35 -22.03
CA THR A 7 -15.65 -4.26 -20.95
C THR A 7 -14.47 -5.12 -20.49
N VAL A 8 -13.69 -5.66 -21.44
CA VAL A 8 -12.47 -6.41 -21.13
C VAL A 8 -11.46 -5.54 -20.37
N ARG A 9 -11.23 -4.32 -20.85
CA ARG A 9 -10.29 -3.40 -20.23
C ARG A 9 -10.66 -3.01 -18.81
N ASP A 10 -11.94 -2.75 -18.56
CA ASP A 10 -12.42 -2.41 -17.21
C ASP A 10 -12.29 -3.60 -16.25
N LEU A 11 -12.53 -4.83 -16.74
CA LEU A 11 -12.27 -6.06 -16.00
C LEU A 11 -10.79 -6.18 -15.59
N PHE A 12 -9.86 -6.07 -16.55
CA PHE A 12 -8.41 -6.09 -16.26
C PHE A 12 -7.99 -4.96 -15.31
N ALA A 13 -8.52 -3.75 -15.51
CA ALA A 13 -8.22 -2.59 -14.68
C ALA A 13 -8.67 -2.80 -13.22
N SER A 14 -9.86 -3.35 -13.01
CA SER A 14 -10.37 -3.65 -11.67
C SER A 14 -9.50 -4.68 -10.93
N HIS A 15 -9.08 -5.75 -11.63
CA HIS A 15 -8.21 -6.78 -11.06
C HIS A 15 -6.83 -6.23 -10.72
N TYR A 16 -6.29 -5.39 -11.60
CA TYR A 16 -5.04 -4.69 -11.39
C TYR A 16 -5.12 -3.73 -10.20
N PHE A 17 -6.22 -3.01 -10.04
CA PHE A 17 -6.42 -2.11 -8.90
C PHE A 17 -6.36 -2.87 -7.57
N VAL A 18 -7.06 -4.01 -7.45
CA VAL A 18 -7.02 -4.84 -6.23
C VAL A 18 -5.60 -5.35 -5.96
N PHE A 19 -4.90 -5.81 -7.00
CA PHE A 19 -3.50 -6.22 -6.89
C PHE A 19 -2.61 -5.09 -6.39
N ALA A 20 -2.67 -3.92 -7.03
CA ALA A 20 -1.87 -2.76 -6.67
C ALA A 20 -2.16 -2.32 -5.23
N PHE A 21 -3.42 -2.27 -4.83
CA PHE A 21 -3.84 -1.98 -3.46
C PHE A 21 -3.22 -2.96 -2.45
N LEU A 22 -3.36 -4.28 -2.66
CA LEU A 22 -2.83 -5.29 -1.75
C LEU A 22 -1.31 -5.27 -1.69
N ALA A 23 -0.64 -5.13 -2.83
CA ALA A 23 0.83 -5.05 -2.90
C ALA A 23 1.35 -3.78 -2.21
N SER A 24 0.71 -2.63 -2.42
CA SER A 24 1.06 -1.38 -1.74
C SER A 24 0.78 -1.45 -0.24
N LEU A 25 -0.36 -2.00 0.19
CA LEU A 25 -0.68 -2.16 1.61
C LEU A 25 0.32 -3.08 2.29
N GLY A 26 0.65 -4.20 1.66
CA GLY A 26 1.63 -5.14 2.20
C GLY A 26 3.03 -4.56 2.29
N THR A 27 3.47 -3.85 1.24
CA THR A 27 4.76 -3.13 1.23
C THR A 27 4.79 -2.06 2.32
N LEU A 28 3.69 -1.31 2.48
CA LEU A 28 3.55 -0.31 3.53
C LEU A 28 3.69 -0.96 4.92
N GLN A 29 3.00 -2.08 5.18
CA GLN A 29 3.10 -2.80 6.46
C GLN A 29 4.54 -3.23 6.77
N ILE A 30 5.26 -3.77 5.79
CA ILE A 30 6.67 -4.16 5.96
C ILE A 30 7.51 -2.91 6.30
N ALA A 31 7.35 -1.82 5.53
CA ALA A 31 8.10 -0.59 5.74
C ALA A 31 7.84 0.04 7.12
N VAL A 32 6.57 0.19 7.52
CA VAL A 32 6.20 0.81 8.81
C VAL A 32 6.54 -0.08 10.01
N SER A 33 6.56 -1.40 9.85
CA SER A 33 7.03 -2.32 10.87
C SER A 33 8.55 -2.22 11.08
N ASN A 34 9.30 -1.93 10.02
CA ASN A 34 10.74 -1.72 10.10
C ASN A 34 11.08 -0.36 10.73
N SER A 35 10.36 0.71 10.37
CA SER A 35 10.58 2.07 10.89
C SER A 35 9.96 2.34 12.26
N GLY A 36 9.06 1.48 12.76
CA GLY A 36 8.47 1.63 14.09
C GLY A 36 7.26 2.57 14.16
N ILE A 37 6.69 2.98 13.02
CA ILE A 37 5.55 3.92 12.97
C ILE A 37 4.25 3.21 13.37
N ARG A 38 4.03 3.04 14.68
CA ARG A 38 2.88 2.31 15.25
C ARG A 38 1.51 2.82 14.79
N GLY A 39 1.39 4.12 14.51
CA GLY A 39 0.14 4.74 14.03
C GLY A 39 -0.33 4.27 12.66
N LEU A 40 0.49 3.50 11.93
CA LEU A 40 0.14 2.91 10.64
C LEU A 40 0.01 1.38 10.70
N TRP A 41 0.27 0.75 11.85
CA TRP A 41 0.27 -0.72 11.93
C TRP A 41 -1.16 -1.25 11.88
N LEU A 42 -1.43 -2.17 10.95
CA LEU A 42 -2.70 -2.89 10.90
C LEU A 42 -2.90 -3.82 12.11
N THR A 43 -1.82 -4.23 12.78
CA THR A 43 -1.89 -5.07 13.97
C THR A 43 -1.08 -4.50 15.12
N PRO A 44 -1.41 -4.81 16.39
CA PRO A 44 -0.66 -4.31 17.54
C PRO A 44 0.80 -4.76 17.60
N HIS A 45 1.12 -5.90 16.99
CA HIS A 45 2.42 -6.57 17.13
C HIS A 45 3.30 -6.34 15.89
N ARG A 46 4.58 -6.05 16.12
CA ARG A 46 5.55 -5.74 15.04
C ARG A 46 5.72 -6.89 14.06
N GLU A 47 6.00 -8.09 14.57
CA GLU A 47 6.24 -9.27 13.74
C GLU A 47 4.99 -9.69 12.97
N MET A 48 3.81 -9.60 13.61
CA MET A 48 2.54 -9.92 12.96
C MET A 48 2.23 -8.93 11.84
N THR A 49 2.53 -7.64 12.01
CA THR A 49 2.38 -6.63 10.95
C THR A 49 3.28 -6.93 9.76
N ARG A 50 4.53 -7.37 10.00
CA ARG A 50 5.46 -7.75 8.93
C ARG A 50 4.97 -8.97 8.16
N TRP A 51 4.58 -10.04 8.86
CA TRP A 51 4.05 -11.26 8.23
C TRP A 51 2.74 -11.01 7.49
N LEU A 52 1.85 -10.18 8.05
CA LEU A 52 0.65 -9.72 7.36
C LEU A 52 1.01 -8.98 6.07
N GLY A 53 2.03 -8.13 6.09
CA GLY A 53 2.50 -7.43 4.90
C GLY A 53 2.96 -8.37 3.79
N VAL A 54 3.74 -9.40 4.14
CA VAL A 54 4.16 -10.45 3.20
C VAL A 54 2.95 -11.22 2.67
N ALA A 55 2.04 -11.61 3.56
CA ALA A 55 0.82 -12.35 3.19
C ALA A 55 -0.06 -11.54 2.22
N LEU A 56 -0.20 -10.22 2.41
CA LEU A 56 -0.95 -9.33 1.52
C LEU A 56 -0.33 -9.26 0.11
N ILE A 57 1.01 -9.16 0.01
CA ILE A 57 1.70 -9.16 -1.30
C ILE A 57 1.47 -10.49 -2.01
N VAL A 58 1.72 -11.61 -1.32
CA VAL A 58 1.51 -12.95 -1.88
C VAL A 58 0.07 -13.15 -2.29
N THR A 59 -0.88 -12.73 -1.46
CA THR A 59 -2.32 -12.80 -1.77
C THR A 59 -2.66 -11.97 -3.00
N GLY A 60 -2.12 -10.76 -3.13
CA GLY A 60 -2.32 -9.92 -4.31
C GLY A 60 -1.84 -10.63 -5.58
N ILE A 61 -0.64 -11.19 -5.56
CA ILE A 61 -0.07 -11.94 -6.70
C ILE A 61 -0.95 -13.16 -7.03
N VAL A 62 -1.29 -13.96 -6.02
CA VAL A 62 -2.09 -15.19 -6.18
C VAL A 62 -3.47 -14.85 -6.73
N VAL A 63 -4.19 -13.90 -6.13
CA VAL A 63 -5.51 -13.48 -6.58
C VAL A 63 -5.43 -12.93 -7.99
N PHE A 64 -4.45 -12.08 -8.32
CA PHE A 64 -4.28 -11.54 -9.65
C PHE A 64 -4.08 -12.67 -10.67
N PHE A 65 -3.10 -13.55 -10.51
CA PHE A 65 -2.81 -14.55 -11.55
C PHE A 65 -3.78 -15.72 -11.60
N LEU A 66 -4.37 -16.13 -10.47
CA LEU A 66 -5.27 -17.29 -10.43
C LEU A 66 -6.73 -16.93 -10.71
N GLN A 67 -7.10 -15.64 -10.61
CA GLN A 67 -8.48 -15.20 -10.84
C GLN A 67 -9.19 -15.75 -12.08
N PRO A 68 -8.52 -15.86 -13.24
CA PRO A 68 -9.14 -16.38 -14.45
C PRO A 68 -9.78 -17.76 -14.30
N MET A 69 -9.41 -18.54 -13.29
CA MET A 69 -9.98 -19.87 -13.06
C MET A 69 -11.38 -19.84 -12.44
N TRP A 70 -11.81 -18.73 -11.85
CA TRP A 70 -13.11 -18.62 -11.17
C TRP A 70 -13.90 -17.36 -11.52
N VAL A 71 -13.33 -16.47 -12.34
CA VAL A 71 -14.03 -15.30 -12.87
C VAL A 71 -14.08 -15.40 -14.38
N GLU A 72 -15.26 -15.19 -14.93
CA GLU A 72 -15.49 -15.15 -16.37
C GLU A 72 -14.78 -13.93 -16.99
N GLY A 73 -14.06 -14.18 -18.08
CA GLY A 73 -13.41 -13.14 -18.87
C GLY A 73 -12.89 -13.71 -20.19
N PRO A 74 -12.09 -12.96 -20.96
CA PRO A 74 -11.60 -13.35 -22.29
C PRO A 74 -10.44 -14.37 -22.19
N TRP A 75 -10.69 -15.47 -21.49
CA TRP A 75 -9.74 -16.53 -21.19
C TRP A 75 -10.44 -17.87 -21.01
N ALA A 76 -11.57 -18.08 -21.71
CA ALA A 76 -12.21 -19.39 -21.73
C ALA A 76 -11.22 -20.50 -22.12
N ALA A 77 -11.41 -21.68 -21.53
CA ALA A 77 -10.58 -22.83 -21.82
C ALA A 77 -10.59 -23.15 -23.33
N GLY A 78 -9.40 -23.31 -23.93
CA GLY A 78 -9.21 -23.54 -25.36
C GLY A 78 -9.19 -22.27 -26.22
N SER A 79 -9.53 -21.09 -25.68
CA SER A 79 -9.56 -19.85 -26.45
C SER A 79 -8.32 -18.97 -26.25
N VAL A 80 -7.43 -19.31 -25.32
CA VAL A 80 -6.29 -18.46 -24.93
C VAL A 80 -5.25 -18.28 -26.05
N GLN A 81 -5.14 -19.28 -26.94
CA GLN A 81 -4.26 -19.26 -28.12
C GLN A 81 -4.89 -18.52 -29.31
N ALA A 82 -6.18 -18.21 -29.25
CA ALA A 82 -6.86 -17.42 -30.27
C ALA A 82 -6.45 -15.95 -30.17
N ASP A 83 -6.62 -15.22 -31.28
CA ASP A 83 -6.48 -13.77 -31.28
C ASP A 83 -7.35 -13.17 -30.17
N SER A 84 -6.82 -12.16 -29.47
CA SER A 84 -7.51 -11.42 -28.42
C SER A 84 -8.93 -10.97 -28.80
N VAL A 85 -9.19 -10.71 -30.09
CA VAL A 85 -10.51 -10.31 -30.60
C VAL A 85 -11.52 -11.46 -30.63
N THR A 86 -11.04 -12.71 -30.77
CA THR A 86 -11.87 -13.90 -30.96
C THR A 86 -11.95 -14.79 -29.73
N ARG A 87 -11.34 -14.38 -28.61
CA ARG A 87 -11.40 -15.14 -27.35
C ARG A 87 -12.83 -15.25 -26.84
N GLU A 88 -13.19 -16.47 -26.46
CA GLU A 88 -14.47 -16.74 -25.84
C GLU A 88 -14.46 -16.30 -24.37
N ILE A 89 -15.65 -15.95 -23.87
CA ILE A 89 -15.84 -15.55 -22.48
C ILE A 89 -16.07 -16.81 -21.65
N GLY A 90 -15.29 -16.96 -20.58
CA GLY A 90 -15.39 -18.09 -19.69
C GLY A 90 -14.26 -18.12 -18.67
N ILE A 91 -14.11 -19.28 -18.03
CA ILE A 91 -13.04 -19.55 -17.06
C ILE A 91 -11.85 -20.23 -17.75
N ALA A 92 -10.66 -19.94 -17.27
CA ALA A 92 -9.41 -20.50 -17.77
C ALA A 92 -9.13 -21.89 -17.20
N SER A 93 -8.51 -22.75 -18.00
CA SER A 93 -7.94 -24.00 -17.52
C SER A 93 -6.56 -23.77 -16.89
N TRP A 94 -6.12 -24.68 -16.01
CA TRP A 94 -4.82 -24.58 -15.35
C TRP A 94 -3.65 -24.47 -16.35
N GLY A 95 -3.70 -25.23 -17.45
CA GLY A 95 -2.65 -25.24 -18.48
C GLY A 95 -2.58 -23.96 -19.30
N GLU A 96 -3.62 -23.13 -19.28
CA GLU A 96 -3.73 -21.92 -20.09
C GLU A 96 -3.62 -20.63 -19.27
N LEU A 97 -3.45 -20.76 -17.96
CA LEU A 97 -3.41 -19.63 -17.04
C LEU A 97 -2.31 -18.63 -17.37
N ALA A 98 -1.16 -19.11 -17.84
CA ALA A 98 -0.04 -18.26 -18.27
C ALA A 98 -0.42 -17.35 -19.45
N GLY A 99 -1.29 -17.81 -20.35
CA GLY A 99 -1.76 -17.02 -21.49
C GLY A 99 -3.06 -16.26 -21.23
N ALA A 100 -3.82 -16.64 -20.19
CA ALA A 100 -5.13 -16.06 -19.88
C ALA A 100 -5.10 -14.53 -19.77
N ARG A 101 -4.00 -13.98 -19.23
CA ARG A 101 -3.79 -12.54 -19.07
C ARG A 101 -2.95 -11.89 -20.17
N ASN A 102 -2.48 -12.65 -21.15
CA ASN A 102 -1.74 -12.13 -22.29
C ASN A 102 -2.72 -11.63 -23.36
N VAL A 103 -3.34 -10.47 -23.12
CA VAL A 103 -4.24 -9.78 -24.06
C VAL A 103 -3.57 -8.46 -24.47
N ASN A 104 -3.54 -8.19 -25.77
CA ASN A 104 -2.99 -6.93 -26.30
C ASN A 104 -3.86 -5.73 -25.87
N ASP A 105 -3.23 -4.60 -25.55
CA ASP A 105 -3.91 -3.39 -25.07
C ASP A 105 -4.88 -2.79 -26.11
N ILE A 106 -4.56 -2.89 -27.41
CA ILE A 106 -5.47 -2.46 -28.50
C ILE A 106 -6.76 -3.29 -28.56
N HIS A 107 -6.76 -4.47 -27.95
CA HIS A 107 -7.89 -5.41 -27.91
C HIS A 107 -8.53 -5.50 -26.51
N GLY A 108 -8.31 -4.49 -25.67
CA GLY A 108 -8.88 -4.40 -24.33
C GLY A 108 -7.97 -4.92 -23.22
N GLY A 109 -6.74 -5.35 -23.55
CA GLY A 109 -5.72 -5.65 -22.56
C GLY A 109 -5.37 -4.44 -21.68
N LEU A 110 -4.66 -4.70 -20.58
CA LEU A 110 -4.31 -3.68 -19.61
C LEU A 110 -3.27 -2.69 -20.17
N ASP A 111 -3.74 -1.51 -20.58
CA ASP A 111 -2.87 -0.44 -21.11
C ASP A 111 -2.05 0.27 -20.01
N GLY A 112 -0.93 0.89 -20.41
CA GLY A 112 -0.02 1.60 -19.49
C GLY A 112 -0.64 2.83 -18.82
N ASN A 113 -1.59 3.51 -19.47
CA ASN A 113 -2.24 4.70 -18.92
C ASN A 113 -3.15 4.34 -17.74
N LYS A 114 -3.91 3.25 -17.87
CA LYS A 114 -4.73 2.67 -16.80
C LYS A 114 -3.84 2.20 -15.67
N GLN A 115 -2.71 1.54 -15.94
CA GLN A 115 -1.77 1.15 -14.89
C GLN A 115 -1.22 2.34 -14.11
N ALA A 116 -0.80 3.40 -14.83
CA ALA A 116 -0.28 4.63 -14.25
C ALA A 116 -1.32 5.38 -13.39
N MET A 117 -2.61 5.25 -13.70
CA MET A 117 -3.70 5.85 -12.93
C MET A 117 -4.09 5.00 -11.71
N TRP A 118 -4.26 3.70 -11.89
CA TRP A 118 -4.78 2.81 -10.83
C TRP A 118 -3.75 2.46 -9.78
N PHE A 119 -2.46 2.40 -10.13
CA PHE A 119 -1.39 2.15 -9.18
C PHE A 119 -1.35 3.19 -8.04
N PRO A 120 -1.21 4.51 -8.31
CA PRO A 120 -1.17 5.50 -7.24
C PRO A 120 -2.48 5.58 -6.47
N LEU A 121 -3.64 5.37 -7.12
CA LEU A 121 -4.93 5.30 -6.43
C LEU A 121 -4.97 4.13 -5.44
N GLY A 122 -4.51 2.94 -5.84
CA GLY A 122 -4.38 1.79 -4.96
C GLY A 122 -3.42 2.05 -3.80
N ALA A 123 -2.29 2.70 -4.06
CA ALA A 123 -1.31 3.06 -3.04
C ALA A 123 -1.84 4.09 -2.03
N ILE A 124 -2.54 5.13 -2.49
CA ILE A 124 -3.20 6.13 -1.63
C ILE A 124 -4.27 5.46 -0.77
N LEU A 125 -5.10 4.60 -1.36
CA LEU A 125 -6.12 3.87 -0.62
C LEU A 125 -5.50 2.97 0.44
N ALA A 126 -4.41 2.26 0.11
CA ALA A 126 -3.66 1.45 1.07
C ALA A 126 -3.15 2.27 2.24
N PHE A 127 -2.59 3.46 1.97
CA PHE A 127 -2.16 4.38 3.01
C PHE A 127 -3.32 4.85 3.91
N VAL A 128 -4.45 5.24 3.32
CA VAL A 128 -5.65 5.67 4.07
C VAL A 128 -6.16 4.55 4.96
N VAL A 129 -6.31 3.34 4.42
CA VAL A 129 -6.75 2.16 5.19
C VAL A 129 -5.79 1.88 6.36
N SER A 130 -4.49 1.90 6.09
CA SER A 130 -3.45 1.69 7.10
C SER A 130 -3.51 2.74 8.22
N ALA A 131 -3.71 4.01 7.86
CA ALA A 131 -3.79 5.12 8.83
C ALA A 131 -5.04 5.04 9.69
N LEU A 132 -6.20 4.71 9.11
CA LEU A 132 -7.45 4.57 9.85
C LEU A 132 -7.38 3.42 10.86
N ILE A 133 -6.94 2.24 10.40
CA ILE A 133 -6.84 1.05 11.26
C ILE A 133 -5.74 1.24 12.31
N GLY A 134 -4.58 1.77 11.92
CA GLY A 134 -3.49 2.06 12.84
C GLY A 134 -3.87 3.06 13.93
N ALA A 135 -4.64 4.11 13.59
CA ALA A 135 -5.17 5.06 14.57
C ALA A 135 -6.13 4.39 15.57
N VAL A 136 -7.00 3.49 15.10
CA VAL A 136 -7.88 2.70 15.97
C VAL A 136 -7.07 1.78 16.90
N ASN A 137 -6.07 1.08 16.37
CA ASN A 137 -5.21 0.19 17.17
C ASN A 137 -4.48 0.93 18.29
N VAL A 138 -3.90 2.11 17.98
CA VAL A 138 -3.22 2.94 18.99
C VAL A 138 -4.21 3.43 20.06
N LYS A 139 -5.43 3.80 19.66
CA LYS A 139 -6.47 4.23 20.59
C LYS A 139 -6.89 3.08 21.52
N THR A 140 -7.10 1.89 20.99
CA THR A 140 -7.51 0.71 21.77
C THR A 140 -6.43 0.29 22.77
N LEU A 141 -5.15 0.26 22.35
CA LEU A 141 -4.04 -0.06 23.24
C LEU A 141 -3.95 0.91 24.44
N ARG A 142 -4.06 2.21 24.18
CA ARG A 142 -4.04 3.23 25.25
C ARG A 142 -5.25 3.12 26.18
N SER A 143 -6.41 2.75 25.66
CA SER A 143 -7.61 2.57 26.48
C SER A 143 -7.47 1.41 27.47
N LEU A 144 -6.81 0.31 27.06
CA LEU A 144 -6.57 -0.85 27.93
C LEU A 144 -5.60 -0.49 29.06
N GLU A 145 -4.51 0.21 28.74
CA GLU A 145 -3.54 0.69 29.75
C GLU A 145 -4.20 1.60 30.80
N SER A 146 -5.10 2.50 30.38
CA SER A 146 -5.79 3.41 31.32
C SER A 146 -6.83 2.74 32.23
N SER A 147 -7.32 1.54 31.89
CA SER A 147 -8.30 0.82 32.70
C SER A 147 -7.67 0.07 33.86
N ASP A 148 -6.43 -0.41 33.71
CA ASP A 148 -5.69 -1.09 34.79
C ASP A 148 -5.12 -0.10 35.84
N GLU A 149 -4.95 1.17 35.49
CA GLU A 149 -4.36 2.20 36.38
C GLU A 149 -5.37 2.79 37.39
N ASN A 150 -6.68 2.51 37.25
CA ASN A 150 -7.74 3.07 38.10
C ASN A 150 -8.06 2.27 39.39
N ASP A 151 -7.30 1.21 39.70
CA ASP A 151 -7.56 0.32 40.86
C ASP A 151 -6.58 0.51 42.04
N SER A 152 -5.89 1.65 42.12
CA SER A 152 -5.02 2.01 43.25
C SER A 152 -5.54 3.22 44.03
N PRO A 153 -5.89 3.10 45.33
CA PRO A 153 -6.34 4.24 46.11
C PRO A 153 -5.16 5.06 46.68
N THR A 154 -5.26 6.38 46.48
CA THR A 154 -4.66 7.50 47.24
C THR A 154 -3.14 7.72 47.23
N ALA A 155 -2.71 8.88 46.72
CA ALA A 155 -2.31 10.03 47.55
C ALA A 155 -2.03 11.27 46.68
N ALA A 156 -2.54 12.42 47.12
CA ALA A 156 -2.30 13.72 46.50
C ALA A 156 -0.82 14.13 46.55
N GLN A 157 -0.27 14.68 45.47
CA GLN A 157 0.77 15.70 45.51
C GLN A 157 0.92 16.43 44.16
N THR A 158 0.66 17.74 44.23
CA THR A 158 1.25 18.89 43.52
C THR A 158 2.10 18.66 42.26
N ASP A 159 1.63 19.30 41.19
CA ASP A 159 2.31 19.82 40.00
C ASP A 159 3.85 19.87 40.01
N ASP A 160 4.49 19.24 39.02
CA ASP A 160 5.57 19.87 38.23
C ASP A 160 5.93 19.06 36.96
N GLY A 161 6.04 19.72 35.81
CA GLY A 161 6.59 19.12 34.57
C GLY A 161 5.69 18.12 33.82
N LEU A 162 6.30 17.19 33.06
CA LEU A 162 5.71 16.26 32.07
C LEU A 162 4.37 15.59 32.48
N ALA A 163 4.11 15.47 33.78
CA ALA A 163 2.84 15.05 34.37
C ALA A 163 1.65 15.96 33.99
N GLY A 164 1.88 17.26 33.76
CA GLY A 164 0.86 18.20 33.27
C GLY A 164 0.44 17.99 31.81
N LEU A 165 1.20 17.21 31.02
CA LEU A 165 0.85 16.84 29.64
C LEU A 165 -0.11 15.64 29.58
N VAL A 166 -0.15 14.83 30.64
CA VAL A 166 -1.08 13.70 30.78
C VAL A 166 -2.52 14.20 30.93
N ASN A 167 -2.70 15.41 31.49
CA ASN A 167 -4.01 15.99 31.77
C ASN A 167 -4.57 16.89 30.64
N ARG A 168 -3.89 17.00 29.49
CA ARG A 168 -4.36 17.80 28.34
C ARG A 168 -4.85 16.91 27.20
N SER A 169 -6.06 17.19 26.72
CA SER A 169 -6.68 16.48 25.62
C SER A 169 -5.82 16.54 24.35
N ILE A 170 -5.68 15.40 23.67
CA ILE A 170 -4.87 15.22 22.45
C ILE A 170 -5.19 16.29 21.37
N PHE A 171 -6.42 16.80 21.34
CA PHE A 171 -6.86 17.87 20.45
C PHE A 171 -6.17 19.21 20.68
N ALA A 172 -5.68 19.50 21.89
CA ALA A 172 -4.93 20.73 22.18
C ALA A 172 -3.49 20.70 21.63
N ASN A 173 -2.90 19.51 21.46
CA ASN A 173 -1.52 19.32 20.98
C ASN A 173 -1.40 18.97 19.49
N LEU A 174 -2.54 18.83 18.81
CA LEU A 174 -2.64 18.54 17.38
C LEU A 174 -1.91 19.58 16.48
N PRO A 175 -2.05 20.89 16.71
CA PRO A 175 -1.34 21.90 15.90
C PRO A 175 0.18 21.83 16.07
N ALA A 176 0.65 21.57 17.28
CA ALA A 176 2.08 21.46 17.59
C ALA A 176 2.68 20.17 16.98
N SER A 177 1.97 19.04 17.09
CA SER A 177 2.40 17.78 16.51
C SER A 177 2.41 17.82 14.97
N PHE A 178 1.43 18.52 14.37
CA PHE A 178 1.39 18.73 12.92
C PHE A 178 2.52 19.63 12.43
N ARG A 179 2.88 20.66 13.20
CA ARG A 179 4.02 21.53 12.89
C ARG A 179 5.34 20.76 12.92
N ASN A 180 5.53 19.89 13.91
CA ASN A 180 6.73 19.06 14.04
C ASN A 180 6.80 17.99 12.93
N PHE A 181 5.68 17.35 12.60
CA PHE A 181 5.60 16.42 11.47
C PHE A 181 5.94 17.10 10.13
N LYS A 182 5.44 18.33 9.91
CA LYS A 182 5.77 19.13 8.72
C LYS A 182 7.25 19.50 8.66
N SER A 183 7.88 19.84 9.79
CA SER A 183 9.33 20.13 9.82
C SER A 183 10.17 18.89 9.56
N ASP A 184 9.77 17.73 10.08
CA ASP A 184 10.50 16.48 9.89
C ASP A 184 10.42 16.00 8.44
N ILE A 185 9.23 16.06 7.82
CA ILE A 185 9.08 15.78 6.39
C ILE A 185 9.85 16.76 5.53
N ALA A 186 9.85 18.05 5.86
CA ALA A 186 10.64 19.04 5.14
C ALA A 186 12.15 18.77 5.28
N GLY A 187 12.61 18.29 6.43
CA GLY A 187 13.99 17.86 6.66
C GLY A 187 14.38 16.63 5.85
N VAL A 188 13.50 15.63 5.80
CA VAL A 188 13.68 14.43 4.95
C VAL A 188 13.67 14.80 3.47
N TRP A 189 12.81 15.71 3.03
CA TRP A 189 12.80 16.20 1.65
C TRP A 189 14.05 16.99 1.29
N ARG A 190 14.52 17.87 2.19
CA ARG A 190 15.73 18.66 1.97
C ARG A 190 16.98 17.79 1.95
N SER A 191 17.12 16.87 2.90
CA SER A 191 18.23 15.91 2.93
C SER A 191 18.16 14.90 1.79
N GLY A 192 16.95 14.48 1.36
CA GLY A 192 16.75 13.62 0.20
C GLY A 192 17.10 14.31 -1.12
N ILE A 193 16.79 15.60 -1.26
CA ILE A 193 17.21 16.43 -2.40
C ILE A 193 18.73 16.64 -2.40
N GLU A 194 19.31 16.97 -1.25
CA GLU A 194 20.77 17.06 -1.11
C GLU A 194 21.41 15.72 -1.48
N SER A 195 20.83 14.59 -1.05
CA SER A 195 21.31 13.25 -1.37
C SER A 195 21.23 12.85 -2.84
N ALA A 196 20.21 13.32 -3.54
CA ALA A 196 20.10 13.17 -4.99
C ALA A 196 21.19 13.96 -5.74
N ASP A 197 21.66 15.08 -5.19
CA ASP A 197 22.68 15.92 -5.83
C ASP A 197 24.09 15.27 -5.80
N HIS A 198 24.37 14.44 -4.78
CA HIS A 198 25.61 13.64 -4.74
C HIS A 198 25.62 12.45 -5.71
N TRP A 199 24.45 12.02 -6.20
CA TRP A 199 24.29 10.92 -7.16
C TRP A 199 24.11 11.40 -8.61
N SER A 200 24.52 12.64 -8.92
CA SER A 200 24.61 13.09 -10.31
C SER A 200 25.74 12.33 -11.04
N LEU A 201 25.34 11.22 -11.67
CA LEU A 201 26.12 10.42 -12.63
C LEU A 201 26.86 11.25 -13.70
N PHE A 202 26.46 12.51 -13.90
CA PHE A 202 27.14 13.49 -14.75
C PHE A 202 28.56 13.85 -14.32
N LYS A 203 28.87 13.95 -13.02
CA LYS A 203 30.25 14.25 -12.56
C LYS A 203 31.21 13.07 -12.75
N MET A 204 30.71 11.84 -12.69
CA MET A 204 31.52 10.63 -12.82
C MET A 204 31.85 10.31 -14.30
N ILE A 205 31.01 10.75 -15.24
CA ILE A 205 31.22 10.53 -16.70
C ILE A 205 32.04 11.68 -17.32
N PHE A 206 31.83 12.94 -16.92
CA PHE A 206 32.54 14.09 -17.51
C PHE A 206 33.83 14.52 -16.78
N GLY A 207 34.11 13.98 -15.58
CA GLY A 207 35.31 14.33 -14.80
C GLY A 207 36.61 13.60 -15.19
N ARG A 208 36.59 12.74 -16.22
CA ARG A 208 37.76 11.93 -16.64
C ARG A 208 38.46 12.36 -17.93
N SER A 209 38.14 13.54 -18.47
CA SER A 209 38.83 14.09 -19.64
C SER A 209 39.67 15.32 -19.28
N SER A 210 40.72 15.11 -18.50
CA SER A 210 41.90 16.00 -18.49
C SER A 210 43.10 15.25 -17.94
N SER A 211 43.83 14.58 -18.82
CA SER A 211 45.23 14.21 -18.67
C SER A 211 45.90 14.34 -20.02
#